data_AF-A0A2H9MB14-F1
#
_entry.id   AF-A0A2H9MB14-F1
#
_cell.length_a   1.000
_cell.length_b   1.000
_cell.length_c   1.000
_cell.angle_alpha   90.00
_cell.angle_beta   90.00
_cell.angle_gamma   90.00
#
_symmetry.space_group_name_H-M   'P 1'
#
loop_
_entity.id
_entity.type
_entity.pdbx_description
1 polymer ?
#
loop_
_entity_poly.entity_id
_entity_poly.type
_entity_poly.pdbx_seq_one_letter_code
_entity_poly.pdbx_strand_id
1 'polypeptide(L)'
;MNTIKFNEERLLNILRAPQVSEKATFVAEKNGQVIFHVASDATKPEIKAAVEKLFKVTVEGVQVSVVKGKQKRFGRFMGKRQDWKKAFISLAAGQEINFAASEQG
;
A
#
# COMPACT_ATOMS: atom_id res chain seq x y z
N MET A 1 21.99 11.63 -12.71
CA MET A 1 20.96 10.74 -12.12
C MET A 1 19.61 11.17 -12.65
N ASN A 2 18.84 10.25 -13.25
CA ASN A 2 17.57 10.61 -13.86
C ASN A 2 16.52 10.84 -12.76
N THR A 3 16.12 12.09 -12.53
CA THR A 3 15.09 12.43 -11.55
C THR A 3 13.72 12.15 -12.15
N ILE A 4 13.09 11.05 -11.73
CA ILE A 4 11.73 10.70 -12.18
C ILE A 4 10.75 11.65 -11.50
N LYS A 5 10.08 12.51 -12.27
CA LYS A 5 8.99 13.37 -11.79
C LYS A 5 7.65 12.69 -12.07
N PHE A 6 6.83 12.50 -11.03
CA PHE A 6 5.47 11.95 -11.13
C PHE A 6 4.43 13.06 -11.07
N ASN A 7 3.29 12.87 -11.75
CA ASN A 7 2.14 13.77 -11.62
C ASN A 7 1.55 13.66 -10.20
N GLU A 8 1.19 14.78 -9.59
CA GLU A 8 0.71 14.83 -8.21
C GLU A 8 -0.64 14.13 -8.04
N GLU A 9 -1.54 14.32 -9.00
CA GLU A 9 -2.86 13.68 -9.04
C GLU A 9 -2.76 12.15 -9.06
N ARG A 10 -1.69 11.63 -9.71
CA ARG A 10 -1.43 10.20 -9.77
C ARG A 10 -1.00 9.66 -8.41
N LEU A 11 -0.11 10.37 -7.70
CA LEU A 11 0.38 9.96 -6.37
C LEU A 11 -0.75 9.86 -5.33
N LEU A 12 -1.72 10.78 -5.38
CA LEU A 12 -2.90 10.77 -4.52
C LEU A 12 -3.78 9.53 -4.73
N ASN A 13 -3.80 8.98 -5.95
CA ASN A 13 -4.65 7.86 -6.32
C ASN A 13 -4.01 6.48 -6.16
N ILE A 14 -2.72 6.39 -5.85
CA ILE A 14 -1.99 5.11 -5.83
C ILE A 14 -2.29 4.29 -4.57
N LEU A 15 -2.37 4.93 -3.41
CA LEU A 15 -2.68 4.28 -2.14
C LEU A 15 -4.20 4.18 -1.97
N ARG A 16 -4.73 2.98 -1.73
CA ARG A 16 -6.18 2.76 -1.59
C ARG A 16 -6.61 2.56 -0.15
N ALA A 17 -5.94 1.66 0.58
CA ALA A 17 -6.27 1.38 1.98
C ALA A 17 -5.10 0.69 2.70
N PRO A 18 -4.91 0.90 4.01
CA PRO A 18 -4.01 0.08 4.81
C PRO A 18 -4.55 -1.35 4.96
N GLN A 19 -3.66 -2.34 5.02
CA GLN A 19 -4.02 -3.73 5.23
C GLN A 19 -3.97 -4.06 6.73
N VAL A 20 -5.13 -4.35 7.31
CA VAL A 20 -5.23 -4.81 8.71
C VAL A 20 -5.28 -6.34 8.74
N SER A 21 -4.32 -6.95 9.44
CA SER A 21 -4.26 -8.40 9.71
C SER A 21 -3.20 -8.68 10.76
N GLU A 22 -3.27 -9.82 11.48
CA GLU A 22 -2.25 -10.22 12.46
C GLU A 22 -0.83 -10.18 11.86
N LYS A 23 -0.68 -10.67 10.62
CA LYS A 23 0.59 -10.60 9.90
C LYS A 23 1.06 -9.17 9.62
N ALA A 24 0.13 -8.24 9.38
CA ALA A 24 0.49 -6.84 9.13
C ALA A 24 1.05 -6.19 10.40
N THR A 25 0.40 -6.43 11.55
CA THR A 25 0.89 -5.97 12.86
C THR A 25 2.26 -6.57 13.18
N PHE A 26 2.41 -7.89 13.02
CA PHE A 26 3.68 -8.58 13.25
C PHE A 26 4.83 -8.04 12.40
N VAL A 27 4.56 -7.75 11.13
CA VAL A 27 5.56 -7.21 10.19
C VAL A 27 5.89 -5.75 10.49
N ALA A 28 4.92 -4.97 10.99
CA ALA A 28 5.15 -3.61 11.46
C ALA A 28 6.07 -3.60 12.68
N GLU A 29 5.79 -4.42 13.70
CA GLU A 29 6.59 -4.49 14.92
C GLU A 29 8.01 -5.04 14.67
N LYS A 30 8.13 -6.08 13.84
CA LYS A 30 9.42 -6.76 13.63
C LYS A 30 10.33 -6.03 12.65
N ASN A 31 9.76 -5.48 11.58
CA ASN A 31 10.53 -4.97 10.44
C ASN A 31 10.31 -3.47 10.17
N GLY A 32 9.47 -2.77 10.94
CA GLY A 32 9.12 -1.37 10.64
C GLY A 32 8.42 -1.21 9.27
N GLN A 33 7.67 -2.24 8.85
CA GLN A 33 7.04 -2.28 7.53
C GLN A 33 5.53 -2.09 7.61
N VAL A 34 5.02 -1.27 6.69
CA VAL A 34 3.59 -0.99 6.56
C VAL A 34 3.05 -1.61 5.28
N ILE A 35 1.83 -2.14 5.33
CA ILE A 35 1.21 -2.82 4.21
C ILE A 35 0.02 -2.02 3.68
N PHE A 36 0.00 -1.74 2.38
CA PHE A 36 -1.12 -1.09 1.70
C PHE A 36 -1.71 -1.93 0.57
N HIS A 37 -3.01 -1.76 0.33
CA HIS A 37 -3.65 -1.98 -0.96
C HIS A 37 -3.32 -0.79 -1.86
N VAL A 38 -2.78 -1.10 -3.03
CA VAL A 38 -2.38 -0.08 -4.00
C VAL A 38 -3.05 -0.34 -5.35
N ALA A 39 -3.06 0.68 -6.20
CA ALA A 39 -3.59 0.55 -7.56
C ALA A 39 -2.87 -0.58 -8.34
N SER A 40 -3.62 -1.33 -9.14
CA SER A 40 -3.13 -2.52 -9.86
C SER A 40 -2.09 -2.19 -10.93
N ASP A 41 -2.04 -0.96 -11.40
CA ASP A 41 -1.09 -0.41 -12.37
C ASP A 41 0.12 0.27 -11.71
N ALA A 42 0.11 0.47 -10.38
CA ALA A 42 1.16 1.21 -9.67
C ALA A 42 2.53 0.51 -9.68
N THR A 43 3.58 1.28 -9.91
CA THR A 43 4.98 0.85 -9.90
C THR A 43 5.66 1.11 -8.55
N LYS A 44 6.79 0.46 -8.27
CA LYS A 44 7.50 0.63 -6.97
C LYS A 44 7.94 2.09 -6.72
N PRO A 45 8.54 2.81 -7.71
CA PRO A 45 8.95 4.20 -7.48
C PRO A 45 7.76 5.13 -7.23
N GLU A 46 6.64 4.91 -7.91
CA GLU A 46 5.38 5.64 -7.69
C GLU A 46 4.84 5.43 -6.27
N ILE A 47 4.82 4.19 -5.78
CA ILE A 47 4.35 3.87 -4.42
C ILE A 47 5.25 4.54 -3.38
N LYS A 48 6.58 4.50 -3.59
CA LYS A 48 7.55 5.18 -2.72
C LYS A 48 7.24 6.68 -2.66
N ALA A 49 7.18 7.35 -3.82
CA ALA A 49 6.90 8.78 -3.89
C ALA A 49 5.54 9.15 -3.29
N ALA A 50 4.50 8.31 -3.47
CA ALA A 50 3.18 8.55 -2.90
C ALA A 50 3.20 8.48 -1.37
N VAL A 51 3.83 7.46 -0.78
CA VAL A 51 3.91 7.31 0.68
C VAL A 51 4.72 8.45 1.30
N GLU A 52 5.88 8.77 0.73
CA GLU A 52 6.73 9.86 1.21
C GLU A 52 5.99 11.20 1.16
N LYS A 53 5.24 11.47 0.08
CA LYS A 53 4.49 12.72 -0.07
C LYS A 53 3.29 12.82 0.88
N LEU A 54 2.49 11.76 1.01
CA LEU A 54 1.25 11.81 1.79
C LEU A 54 1.48 11.73 3.30
N PHE A 55 2.45 10.93 3.73
CA PHE A 55 2.73 10.71 5.15
C PHE A 55 3.95 11.46 5.66
N LYS A 56 4.70 12.16 4.79
CA LYS A 56 5.92 12.91 5.14
C LYS A 56 6.96 12.04 5.84
N VAL A 57 7.03 10.77 5.45
CA VAL A 57 8.00 9.77 5.92
C VAL A 57 9.07 9.52 4.85
N THR A 58 10.10 8.78 5.21
CA THR A 58 11.21 8.34 4.37
C THR A 58 11.09 6.84 4.17
N VAL A 59 11.09 6.40 2.92
CA VAL A 59 10.90 4.99 2.56
C VAL A 59 12.23 4.37 2.13
N GLU A 60 12.66 3.32 2.84
CA GLU A 60 13.87 2.58 2.51
C GLU A 60 13.65 1.66 1.30
N GLY A 61 12.51 0.96 1.27
CA GLY A 61 12.25 -0.06 0.26
C GLY A 61 10.78 -0.37 0.06
N VAL A 62 10.43 -0.83 -1.14
CA VAL A 62 9.07 -1.24 -1.50
C VAL A 62 9.09 -2.61 -2.16
N GLN A 63 8.33 -3.54 -1.60
CA GLN A 63 8.07 -4.86 -2.16
C GLN A 63 6.60 -4.95 -2.52
N VAL A 64 6.29 -5.47 -3.72
CA VAL A 64 4.90 -5.56 -4.20
C VAL A 64 4.56 -6.99 -4.57
N SER A 65 3.32 -7.37 -4.36
CA SER A 65 2.76 -8.67 -4.74
C SER A 65 1.34 -8.49 -5.24
N VAL A 66 0.96 -9.21 -6.31
CA VAL A 66 -0.41 -9.22 -6.82
C VAL A 66 -1.15 -10.41 -6.19
N VAL A 67 -2.23 -10.11 -5.47
CA VAL A 67 -3.11 -11.11 -4.88
C VAL A 67 -4.26 -11.39 -5.83
N LYS A 68 -4.36 -12.65 -6.25
CA LYS A 68 -5.43 -13.11 -7.14
C LYS A 68 -6.76 -13.13 -6.41
N GLY A 69 -7.78 -12.56 -7.04
CA GLY A 69 -9.14 -12.59 -6.54
C GLY A 69 -9.69 -14.01 -6.52
N LYS A 70 -10.33 -14.38 -5.41
CA LYS A 70 -10.91 -15.72 -5.25
C LYS A 70 -12.14 -15.88 -6.15
N GLN A 71 -12.26 -17.03 -6.82
CA GLN A 71 -13.53 -17.46 -7.40
C GLN A 71 -14.50 -17.77 -6.26
N LYS A 72 -15.72 -17.24 -6.35
CA LYS A 72 -16.77 -17.40 -5.34
C LYS A 72 -18.11 -17.54 -6.05
N ARG A 73 -18.95 -18.43 -5.51
CA ARG A 73 -20.33 -18.58 -5.94
C ARG A 73 -21.20 -17.54 -5.24
N PHE A 74 -22.06 -16.86 -6.00
CA PHE A 74 -23.10 -15.99 -5.48
C PHE A 74 -24.47 -16.49 -5.97
N GLY A 75 -25.21 -17.15 -5.09
CA GLY A 75 -26.43 -17.88 -5.45
C GLY A 75 -26.16 -18.94 -6.52
N ARG A 76 -26.80 -18.79 -7.69
CA ARG A 76 -26.63 -19.67 -8.85
C ARG A 76 -25.42 -19.35 -9.73
N PHE A 77 -24.81 -18.17 -9.60
CA PHE A 77 -23.76 -17.71 -10.51
C PHE A 77 -22.37 -17.91 -9.92
N MET A 78 -21.41 -18.32 -10.75
CA MET A 78 -19.98 -18.32 -10.43
C MET A 78 -19.39 -16.96 -10.80
N GLY A 79 -18.80 -16.27 -9.83
CA GLY A 79 -18.10 -15.00 -10.01
C GLY A 79 -16.67 -15.06 -9.50
N LYS A 80 -15.89 -14.02 -9.81
CA LYS A 80 -14.52 -13.86 -9.29
C LYS A 80 -14.40 -12.47 -8.67
N ARG A 81 -13.77 -12.38 -7.50
CA ARG A 81 -13.39 -11.09 -6.92
C ARG A 81 -12.27 -10.43 -7.75
N GLN A 82 -12.14 -9.12 -7.65
CA GLN A 82 -11.07 -8.39 -8.33
C GLN A 82 -9.70 -8.80 -7.77
N ASP A 83 -8.70 -8.88 -8.66
CA ASP A 83 -7.29 -8.97 -8.26
C ASP A 83 -6.86 -7.63 -7.64
N TRP A 84 -6.02 -7.66 -6.62
CA TRP A 84 -5.51 -6.45 -5.99
C TRP A 84 -4.01 -6.53 -5.79
N LYS A 85 -3.35 -5.36 -5.69
CA LYS A 85 -1.92 -5.28 -5.47
C LYS A 85 -1.66 -4.91 -4.02
N LYS A 86 -0.83 -5.72 -3.35
CA LYS A 86 -0.33 -5.49 -1.99
C LYS A 86 1.07 -4.91 -2.08
N ALA A 87 1.33 -3.84 -1.33
CA ALA A 87 2.66 -3.27 -1.18
C ALA A 87 3.09 -3.38 0.29
N PHE A 88 4.29 -3.92 0.52
CA PHE A 88 5.03 -3.85 1.78
C PHE A 88 6.04 -2.72 1.64
N ILE A 89 5.95 -1.72 2.50
CA ILE A 89 6.78 -0.52 2.48
C ILE A 89 7.60 -0.48 3.76
N SER A 90 8.93 -0.48 3.60
CA SER A 90 9.88 -0.38 4.72
C SER A 90 10.15 1.09 4.99
N LEU A 91 9.87 1.52 6.22
CA LEU A 91 10.11 2.88 6.66
C LEU A 91 11.54 2.99 7.20
N ALA A 92 12.08 4.22 7.18
CA ALA A 92 13.34 4.50 7.87
C ALA A 92 13.20 4.27 9.38
N ALA A 93 14.31 3.89 10.02
CA ALA A 93 14.34 3.65 11.46
C ALA A 93 13.75 4.84 12.26
N GLY A 94 12.83 4.53 13.18
CA GLY A 94 12.20 5.51 14.07
C GLY A 94 11.01 6.27 13.45
N GLN A 95 10.60 5.94 12.23
CA GLN A 95 9.38 6.50 11.63
C GLN A 95 8.22 5.52 11.69
N GLU A 96 7.06 6.05 12.05
CA GLU A 96 5.82 5.28 12.14
C GLU A 96 4.67 6.02 11.44
N ILE A 97 3.76 5.25 10.86
CA ILE A 97 2.51 5.78 10.30
C ILE A 97 1.39 5.43 11.27
N ASN A 98 0.85 6.45 11.93
CA ASN A 98 -0.31 6.26 12.81
C ASN A 98 -1.61 6.35 12.00
N PHE A 99 -2.32 5.22 11.90
CA PHE A 99 -3.59 5.11 11.18
C PHE A 99 -4.81 5.44 12.04
N ALA A 100 -4.67 5.55 13.36
CA ALA A 100 -5.78 5.71 14.30
C ALA A 100 -6.23 7.17 14.50
N ALA A 101 -5.54 8.14 13.88
CA ALA A 101 -5.80 9.57 14.08
C ALA A 101 -6.70 10.21 13.00
N SER A 102 -7.42 9.45 12.19
CA SER A 102 -8.35 9.99 11.19
C SER A 102 -9.79 10.04 11.72
N GLU A 103 -10.00 10.84 12.77
CA GLU A 103 -11.30 11.37 13.19
C GLU A 103 -11.31 12.89 13.02
N GLN A 104 -10.96 13.42 11.84
CA GLN A 104 -11.21 14.81 11.50
C GLN A 104 -11.51 14.94 10.01
N GLY A 105 -12.79 15.21 9.68
CA GLY A 105 -13.27 15.59 8.35
C GLY A 105 -14.52 14.85 7.93
#